data_AF-A0A1J4J310-F1
#
_entry.id   AF-A0A1J4J310-F1
#
_cell.length_a   1.000
_cell.length_b   1.000
_cell.length_c   1.000
_cell.angle_alpha   90.00
_cell.angle_beta   90.00
_cell.angle_gamma   90.00
#
_symmetry.space_group_name_H-M   'P 1'
#
loop_
_entity.id
_entity.type
_entity.pdbx_description
1 polymer ?
#
loop_
_entity_poly.entity_id
_entity_poly.type
_entity_poly.pdbx_seq_one_letter_code
_entity_poly.pdbx_strand_id
1 'polypeptide(L)'
;MYSPSNDVYDFSTILNLNIFNSLATHFIETPKIVNVKFPFSTILLTICMIGSNFHINPFVDHILDDNNFYIQINPLEHTANAFFLTISTSQNCVITLIEKNEYSEEFTTFINKISTKQITFQNKQSHNMFEKSFHANVKNYSYHQSHYKNMNILILTIATIIFLILTLNMIIKKHKTQEYQVKYVLLTKDYELSSSFTKLLRFIEADHIHTVEEAFEYTQSKFIRKNGTERNQMPPNPFEDRFNELAPILDEINMLNSIPATGHYKYLCFNGQSTPMMRRQLEFIKRQENLTFDHIIFATGDRELSSMDDADDLYKLYEKGEILYEADAAQLLVDEYYPNDDRIVIRGVDKDPTLRRPNTRSTVVTWMDMKPEPGSILMVSNNPFIQYQYITWYNVLKENKWFENGGSLEMCGDCVKRSNVNKVAVILDNIARTLYVEKIAWKLNNP
;
A
#
# COMPACT_ATOMS: atom_id res chain seq x y z
N MET A 1 52.76 -19.13 -1.43
CA MET A 1 51.96 -18.26 -0.56
C MET A 1 50.64 -18.00 -1.27
N TYR A 2 49.56 -18.69 -0.85
CA TYR A 2 48.21 -18.38 -1.32
C TYR A 2 47.65 -17.27 -0.43
N SER A 3 47.32 -16.11 -1.02
CA SER A 3 46.51 -15.11 -0.33
C SER A 3 45.07 -15.63 -0.31
N PRO A 4 44.38 -15.69 0.84
CA PRO A 4 42.95 -15.98 0.86
C PRO A 4 42.23 -14.94 -0.02
N SER A 5 41.37 -15.37 -0.95
CA SER A 5 40.41 -14.43 -1.54
C SER A 5 39.38 -14.12 -0.46
N ASN A 6 39.23 -12.83 -0.12
CA ASN A 6 38.21 -12.35 0.81
C ASN A 6 36.86 -12.23 0.09
N ASP A 7 36.39 -13.32 -0.50
CA ASP A 7 35.06 -13.34 -1.11
C ASP A 7 34.02 -13.39 0.02
N VAL A 8 33.38 -12.24 0.29
CA VAL A 8 32.28 -12.12 1.25
C VAL A 8 30.99 -12.43 0.51
N TYR A 9 30.38 -13.57 0.83
CA TYR A 9 29.08 -13.95 0.29
C TYR A 9 27.98 -13.59 1.29
N ASP A 10 26.93 -12.91 0.82
CA ASP A 10 25.75 -12.59 1.63
C ASP A 10 24.76 -13.78 1.59
N PHE A 11 24.65 -14.46 2.73
CA PHE A 11 23.87 -15.69 2.91
C PHE A 11 22.45 -15.44 3.46
N SER A 12 21.98 -14.19 3.51
CA SER A 12 20.63 -13.83 4.00
C SER A 12 19.48 -14.49 3.22
N THR A 13 19.75 -15.08 2.05
CA THR A 13 18.79 -15.75 1.18
C THR A 13 18.76 -17.28 1.32
N ILE A 14 19.63 -17.89 2.14
CA ILE A 14 19.77 -19.35 2.22
C ILE A 14 18.95 -19.93 3.39
N LEU A 15 17.62 -19.91 3.23
CA LEU A 15 16.70 -20.69 4.06
C LEU A 15 16.23 -22.00 3.37
N ASN A 16 16.80 -22.32 2.21
CA ASN A 16 16.41 -23.47 1.40
C ASN A 16 17.51 -24.55 1.42
N LEU A 17 17.23 -25.69 2.05
CA LEU A 17 18.14 -26.86 2.18
C LEU A 17 18.71 -27.33 0.83
N ASN A 18 18.00 -27.09 -0.27
CA ASN A 18 18.42 -27.46 -1.63
C ASN A 18 19.63 -26.64 -2.14
N ILE A 19 19.86 -25.43 -1.62
CA ILE A 19 21.00 -24.59 -2.02
C ILE A 19 22.30 -25.07 -1.35
N PHE A 20 22.21 -25.64 -0.15
CA PHE A 20 23.38 -26.17 0.56
C PHE A 20 24.01 -27.35 -0.19
N ASN A 21 23.19 -28.24 -0.76
CA ASN A 21 23.65 -29.35 -1.60
C ASN A 21 24.27 -28.84 -2.93
N SER A 22 23.68 -27.81 -3.54
CA SER A 22 24.21 -27.18 -4.77
C SER A 22 25.55 -26.50 -4.54
N LEU A 23 25.68 -25.75 -3.43
CA LEU A 23 26.95 -25.14 -3.00
C LEU A 23 27.99 -26.21 -2.71
N ALA A 24 27.65 -27.25 -1.94
CA ALA A 24 28.57 -28.36 -1.68
C ALA A 24 29.09 -28.99 -2.98
N THR A 25 28.23 -29.14 -4.00
CA THR A 25 28.60 -29.68 -5.30
C THR A 25 29.52 -28.74 -6.09
N HIS A 26 29.24 -27.44 -6.09
CA HIS A 26 30.06 -26.41 -6.74
C HIS A 26 31.44 -26.24 -6.08
N PHE A 27 31.48 -26.44 -4.76
CA PHE A 27 32.68 -26.33 -3.96
C PHE A 27 33.60 -27.55 -4.18
N ILE A 28 33.09 -28.77 -4.42
CA ILE A 28 33.88 -30.01 -4.65
C ILE A 28 35.04 -29.87 -5.67
N GLU A 29 34.97 -28.91 -6.59
CA GLU A 29 35.95 -28.70 -7.66
C GLU A 29 37.15 -27.80 -7.29
N THR A 30 37.05 -26.93 -6.27
CA THR A 30 38.17 -26.02 -5.88
C THR A 30 38.24 -25.81 -4.36
N PRO A 31 39.38 -26.08 -3.68
CA PRO A 31 39.53 -25.81 -2.25
C PRO A 31 39.40 -24.31 -1.96
N LYS A 32 38.43 -23.92 -1.12
CA LYS A 32 38.22 -22.54 -0.68
C LYS A 32 37.94 -22.51 0.82
N ILE A 33 38.39 -21.43 1.48
CA ILE A 33 37.97 -21.06 2.84
C ILE A 33 36.89 -20.01 2.68
N VAL A 34 35.69 -20.29 3.18
CA VAL A 34 34.61 -19.30 3.19
C VAL A 34 34.27 -18.97 4.64
N ASN A 35 34.54 -17.72 5.02
CA ASN A 35 34.10 -17.16 6.29
C ASN A 35 32.69 -16.60 6.11
N VAL A 36 31.68 -17.26 6.70
CA VAL A 36 30.30 -16.77 6.65
C VAL A 36 29.99 -16.03 7.95
N LYS A 37 29.69 -14.73 7.83
CA LYS A 37 29.12 -13.93 8.93
C LYS A 37 27.62 -13.84 8.72
N PHE A 38 26.84 -14.33 9.69
CA PHE A 38 25.41 -14.06 9.72
C PHE A 38 25.15 -12.71 10.40
N PRO A 39 24.24 -11.87 9.88
CA PRO A 39 24.00 -10.53 10.40
C PRO A 39 23.46 -10.47 11.84
N PHE A 40 23.03 -11.61 12.40
CA PHE A 40 22.42 -11.69 13.74
C PHE A 40 22.95 -12.83 14.61
N SER A 41 24.11 -13.42 14.27
CA SER A 41 24.74 -14.44 15.10
C SER A 41 26.25 -14.20 15.25
N THR A 42 26.79 -14.52 16.42
CA THR A 42 28.25 -14.56 16.67
C THR A 42 28.90 -15.82 16.09
N ILE A 43 28.20 -16.55 15.22
CA ILE A 43 28.64 -17.84 14.68
C ILE A 43 29.46 -17.57 13.43
N LEU A 44 30.78 -17.81 13.53
CA LEU A 44 31.67 -17.84 12.38
C LEU A 44 31.60 -19.25 11.78
N LEU A 45 30.78 -19.44 10.74
CA LEU A 45 30.77 -20.70 10.00
C LEU A 45 31.98 -20.69 9.06
N THR A 46 32.93 -21.61 9.27
CA THR A 46 34.10 -21.76 8.40
C THR A 46 33.93 -23.03 7.57
N ILE A 47 33.47 -22.89 6.34
CA ILE A 47 33.38 -24.03 5.42
C ILE A 47 34.78 -24.23 4.83
N CYS A 48 35.46 -25.30 5.25
CA CYS A 48 36.78 -25.69 4.77
C CYS A 48 36.66 -26.97 3.95
N MET A 49 36.75 -26.89 2.63
CA MET A 49 36.98 -28.10 1.86
C MET A 49 38.46 -28.39 1.78
N ILE A 50 38.84 -29.51 2.37
CA ILE A 50 40.21 -30.00 2.37
C ILE A 50 40.43 -30.78 1.07
N GLY A 51 41.18 -30.18 0.15
CA GLY A 51 41.96 -30.95 -0.83
C GLY A 51 43.23 -31.49 -0.17
N SER A 52 43.90 -32.46 -0.79
CA SER A 52 45.06 -33.21 -0.25
C SER A 52 46.27 -32.37 0.20
N ASN A 53 46.28 -31.05 0.02
CA ASN A 53 47.41 -30.15 0.34
C ASN A 53 47.06 -29.00 1.30
N PHE A 54 46.08 -29.16 2.19
CA PHE A 54 45.67 -28.10 3.13
C PHE A 54 46.55 -28.05 4.40
N HIS A 55 47.16 -26.88 4.69
CA HIS A 55 47.84 -26.62 5.95
C HIS A 55 46.86 -26.09 7.01
N ILE A 56 46.64 -26.91 8.04
CA ILE A 56 45.61 -26.74 9.08
C ILE A 56 45.97 -25.70 10.17
N ASN A 57 47.21 -25.21 10.21
CA ASN A 57 47.84 -24.71 11.45
C ASN A 57 47.23 -23.49 12.17
N PRO A 58 46.87 -22.34 11.56
CA PRO A 58 46.48 -21.18 12.37
C PRO A 58 45.10 -21.32 13.05
N PHE A 59 44.21 -22.11 12.46
CA PHE A 59 42.82 -22.20 12.87
C PHE A 59 42.57 -23.35 13.86
N VAL A 60 43.31 -24.44 13.70
CA VAL A 60 43.17 -25.60 14.58
C VAL A 60 43.70 -25.37 15.97
N ASP A 61 44.73 -24.56 16.15
CA ASP A 61 45.21 -24.23 17.49
C ASP A 61 44.11 -23.56 18.33
N HIS A 62 43.32 -22.64 17.74
CA HIS A 62 42.21 -21.98 18.44
C HIS A 62 41.02 -22.93 18.71
N ILE A 63 40.79 -23.91 17.84
CA ILE A 63 39.72 -24.91 18.00
C ILE A 63 40.08 -25.94 19.08
N LEU A 64 41.35 -26.32 19.16
CA LEU A 64 41.85 -27.30 20.14
C LEU A 64 41.85 -26.78 21.58
N ASP A 65 41.73 -25.46 21.77
CA ASP A 65 41.53 -24.83 23.08
C ASP A 65 40.14 -25.13 23.65
N ASP A 66 39.17 -25.54 22.83
CA ASP A 66 37.88 -26.01 23.34
C ASP A 66 38.01 -27.43 23.94
N ASN A 67 37.24 -27.67 25.01
CA ASN A 67 37.19 -28.96 25.68
C ASN A 67 36.00 -29.81 25.23
N ASN A 68 35.02 -29.21 24.54
CA ASN A 68 33.80 -29.90 24.09
C ASN A 68 33.58 -29.71 22.59
N PHE A 69 33.47 -30.83 21.88
CA PHE A 69 33.16 -30.86 20.46
C PHE A 69 31.80 -31.49 20.23
N TYR A 70 31.03 -30.95 19.29
CA TYR A 70 29.84 -31.60 18.75
C TYR A 70 30.16 -32.08 17.34
N ILE A 71 30.03 -33.38 17.10
CA ILE A 71 30.36 -33.99 15.81
C ILE A 71 29.11 -34.57 15.16
N GLN A 72 28.88 -34.15 13.91
CA GLN A 72 27.87 -34.72 13.04
C GLN A 72 28.53 -35.30 11.79
N ILE A 73 28.24 -36.56 11.49
CA ILE A 73 28.65 -37.21 10.25
C ILE A 73 27.40 -37.55 9.45
N ASN A 74 27.32 -37.03 8.22
CA ASN A 74 26.25 -37.34 7.28
C ASN A 74 26.84 -38.02 6.03
N PRO A 75 26.47 -39.26 5.69
CA PRO A 75 26.88 -39.85 4.42
C PRO A 75 26.35 -39.02 3.24
N LEU A 76 27.16 -38.88 2.19
CA LEU A 76 26.71 -38.30 0.92
C LEU A 76 25.88 -39.34 0.19
N GLU A 77 24.64 -38.99 -0.15
CA GLU A 77 23.79 -39.82 -0.99
C GLU A 77 24.53 -40.10 -2.32
N HIS A 78 24.54 -41.35 -2.75
CA HIS A 78 25.14 -41.83 -4.00
C HIS A 78 26.67 -41.98 -4.06
N THR A 79 27.40 -41.80 -2.95
CA THR A 79 28.84 -42.13 -2.88
C THR A 79 29.13 -43.08 -1.73
N ALA A 80 29.65 -44.28 -2.02
CA ALA A 80 29.88 -45.30 -1.00
C ALA A 80 30.87 -44.89 0.10
N ASN A 81 31.76 -43.92 -0.20
CA ASN A 81 32.90 -43.57 0.65
C ASN A 81 33.04 -42.05 0.90
N ALA A 82 31.97 -41.25 0.75
CA ALA A 82 32.04 -39.83 1.10
C ALA A 82 31.00 -39.47 2.14
N PHE A 83 31.40 -38.62 3.08
CA PHE A 83 30.52 -38.05 4.08
C PHE A 83 30.92 -36.61 4.39
N PHE A 84 29.96 -35.86 4.92
CA PHE A 84 30.21 -34.57 5.55
C PHE A 84 30.53 -34.79 7.02
N LEU A 85 31.73 -34.42 7.45
CA LEU A 85 32.08 -34.29 8.87
C LEU A 85 31.89 -32.83 9.27
N THR A 86 30.93 -32.56 10.14
CA THR A 86 30.74 -31.27 10.77
C THR A 86 31.26 -31.33 12.21
N ILE A 87 32.26 -30.51 12.53
CA ILE A 87 32.79 -30.33 13.89
C ILE A 87 32.37 -28.95 14.37
N SER A 88 31.58 -28.90 15.45
CA SER A 88 31.18 -27.65 16.10
C SER A 88 31.81 -27.53 17.48
N THR A 89 32.23 -26.33 17.89
CA THR A 89 32.73 -26.05 19.24
C THR A 89 31.73 -25.21 20.04
N SER A 90 31.91 -25.10 21.36
CA SER A 90 31.07 -24.25 22.22
C SER A 90 31.23 -22.75 21.90
N GLN A 91 32.35 -22.38 21.27
CA GLN A 91 32.66 -21.03 20.81
C GLN A 91 32.13 -20.73 19.39
N ASN A 92 31.15 -21.49 18.91
CA ASN A 92 30.47 -21.29 17.62
C ASN A 92 31.37 -21.43 16.37
N CYS A 93 32.46 -22.18 16.46
CA CYS A 93 33.23 -22.56 15.28
C CYS A 93 32.60 -23.80 14.65
N VAL A 94 32.41 -23.80 13.33
CA VAL A 94 31.93 -24.98 12.58
C VAL A 94 32.90 -25.27 11.45
N ILE A 95 33.41 -26.50 11.39
CA ILE A 95 34.19 -27.04 10.26
C ILE A 95 33.35 -28.09 9.56
N THR A 96 33.11 -27.93 8.26
CA THR A 96 32.52 -28.99 7.43
C THR A 96 33.56 -29.54 6.45
N LEU A 97 33.82 -30.84 6.49
CA LEU A 97 34.82 -31.53 5.69
C LEU A 97 34.16 -32.54 4.75
N ILE A 98 34.66 -32.64 3.52
CA ILE A 98 34.24 -33.64 2.52
C ILE A 98 35.43 -34.57 2.28
N GLU A 99 35.23 -35.87 2.48
CA GLU A 99 36.30 -36.86 2.30
C GLU A 99 36.46 -37.26 0.82
N LYS A 100 37.72 -37.24 0.33
CA LYS A 100 38.14 -37.92 -0.90
C LYS A 100 39.41 -38.74 -0.62
N ASN A 101 39.20 -40.00 -0.24
CA ASN A 101 40.10 -41.16 -0.26
C ASN A 101 41.48 -41.12 0.45
N GLU A 102 42.08 -39.99 0.82
CA GLU A 102 43.34 -39.96 1.61
C GLU A 102 43.42 -38.72 2.53
N TYR A 103 43.82 -38.92 3.80
CA TYR A 103 44.01 -37.84 4.77
C TYR A 103 45.45 -37.31 4.73
N SER A 104 45.64 -35.99 4.86
CA SER A 104 46.98 -35.46 5.14
C SER A 104 47.43 -35.88 6.55
N GLU A 105 48.75 -35.88 6.78
CA GLU A 105 49.34 -36.18 8.09
C GLU A 105 48.88 -35.17 9.15
N GLU A 106 48.74 -33.89 8.77
CA GLU A 106 48.22 -32.84 9.65
C GLU A 106 46.76 -33.08 10.03
N PHE A 107 45.94 -33.55 9.09
CA PHE A 107 44.54 -33.85 9.37
C PHE A 107 44.38 -35.06 10.28
N THR A 108 45.17 -36.11 10.04
CA THR A 108 45.24 -37.28 10.93
C THR A 108 45.66 -36.86 12.34
N THR A 109 46.66 -35.97 12.44
CA THR A 109 47.09 -35.41 13.73
C THR A 109 45.98 -34.62 14.41
N PHE A 110 45.23 -33.82 13.66
CA PHE A 110 44.07 -33.08 14.17
C PHE A 110 42.97 -34.00 14.70
N ILE A 111 42.57 -35.03 13.93
CA ILE A 111 41.56 -36.00 14.36
C ILE A 111 42.00 -36.74 15.64
N ASN A 112 43.27 -37.13 15.72
CA ASN A 112 43.83 -37.75 16.92
C ASN A 112 43.82 -36.82 18.14
N LYS A 113 44.04 -35.51 17.95
CA LYS A 113 43.95 -34.55 19.05
C LYS A 113 42.50 -34.39 19.54
N ILE A 114 41.53 -34.20 18.65
CA ILE A 114 40.12 -34.01 19.06
C ILE A 114 39.53 -35.29 19.67
N SER A 115 39.95 -36.49 19.25
CA SER A 115 39.43 -37.76 19.77
C SER A 115 39.76 -38.01 21.25
N THR A 116 40.74 -37.29 21.80
CA THR A 116 41.06 -37.31 23.24
C THR A 116 40.16 -36.43 24.10
N LYS A 117 39.40 -35.52 23.47
CA LYS A 117 38.52 -34.54 24.13
C LYS A 117 37.11 -35.09 24.30
N GLN A 118 36.23 -34.35 24.99
CA GLN A 118 34.83 -34.73 25.12
C GLN A 118 34.09 -34.47 23.79
N ILE A 119 33.53 -35.51 23.19
CA ILE A 119 32.79 -35.42 21.92
C ILE A 119 31.32 -35.77 22.12
N THR A 120 30.41 -34.90 21.68
CA THR A 120 28.99 -35.20 21.61
C THR A 120 28.63 -35.61 20.18
N PHE A 121 28.20 -36.86 19.98
CA PHE A 121 27.74 -37.35 18.68
C PHE A 121 26.21 -37.22 18.56
N GLN A 122 25.72 -37.06 17.33
CA GLN A 122 24.28 -37.05 17.06
C GLN A 122 23.58 -38.35 17.50
N ASN A 123 24.21 -39.49 17.22
CA ASN A 123 23.71 -40.82 17.57
C ASN A 123 24.86 -41.86 17.50
N LYS A 124 24.57 -43.10 17.89
CA LYS A 124 25.52 -44.22 17.88
C LYS A 124 26.09 -44.54 16.48
N GLN A 125 25.30 -44.35 15.43
CA GLN A 125 25.75 -44.59 14.06
C GLN A 125 26.82 -43.58 13.64
N SER A 126 26.64 -42.28 13.95
CA SER A 126 27.63 -41.25 13.66
C SER A 126 28.94 -41.48 14.42
N HIS A 127 28.88 -41.94 15.67
CA HIS A 127 30.09 -42.32 16.44
C HIS A 127 30.84 -43.47 15.76
N ASN A 128 30.13 -44.56 15.43
CA ASN A 128 30.73 -45.71 14.74
C ASN A 128 31.34 -45.33 13.37
N MET A 129 30.67 -44.45 12.62
CA MET A 129 31.19 -43.95 11.35
C MET A 129 32.47 -43.13 11.57
N PHE A 130 32.50 -42.27 12.59
CA PHE A 130 33.68 -41.47 12.90
C PHE A 130 34.89 -42.35 13.19
N GLU A 131 34.76 -43.31 14.11
CA GLU A 131 35.87 -44.20 14.48
C GLU A 131 36.34 -45.06 13.30
N LYS A 132 35.41 -45.56 12.49
CA LYS A 132 35.72 -46.38 11.32
C LYS A 132 36.46 -45.58 10.25
N SER A 133 35.96 -44.40 9.90
CA SER A 133 36.51 -43.61 8.80
C SER A 133 37.88 -43.04 9.14
N PHE A 134 38.07 -42.56 10.37
CA PHE A 134 39.31 -41.90 10.76
C PHE A 134 40.28 -42.81 11.53
N HIS A 135 39.96 -44.10 11.69
CA HIS A 135 40.71 -45.03 12.54
C HIS A 135 40.99 -44.49 13.95
N ALA A 136 40.08 -43.68 14.48
CA ALA A 136 40.20 -43.03 15.77
C ALA A 136 39.46 -43.83 16.87
N ASN A 137 39.95 -43.77 18.11
CA ASN A 137 39.29 -44.37 19.27
C ASN A 137 38.84 -43.26 20.23
N VAL A 138 37.55 -42.93 20.21
CA VAL A 138 36.99 -41.85 21.02
C VAL A 138 36.49 -42.43 22.34
N LYS A 139 37.24 -42.20 23.42
CA LYS A 139 36.90 -42.75 24.74
C LYS A 139 35.88 -41.90 25.51
N ASN A 140 35.88 -40.59 25.30
CA ASN A 140 35.08 -39.63 26.05
C ASN A 140 33.98 -39.06 25.17
N TYR A 141 32.83 -39.73 25.09
CA TYR A 141 31.72 -39.26 24.27
C TYR A 141 30.35 -39.32 24.96
N SER A 142 29.42 -38.54 24.43
CA SER A 142 27.99 -38.56 24.78
C SER A 142 27.14 -38.54 23.51
N TYR A 143 25.87 -38.92 23.63
CA TYR A 143 24.91 -38.81 22.53
C TYR A 143 23.96 -37.63 22.74
N HIS A 144 23.73 -36.86 21.69
CA HIS A 144 22.74 -35.81 21.70
C HIS A 144 21.34 -36.42 21.79
N GLN A 145 20.68 -36.26 22.94
CA GLN A 145 19.29 -36.70 23.13
C GLN A 145 18.35 -35.81 22.31
N SER A 146 18.17 -36.13 21.03
CA SER A 146 17.37 -35.36 20.06
C SER A 146 15.85 -35.45 20.29
N HIS A 147 15.37 -36.27 21.23
CA HIS A 147 13.94 -36.49 21.44
C HIS A 147 13.14 -35.24 21.81
N TYR A 148 13.78 -34.21 22.38
CA TYR A 148 13.11 -32.94 22.71
C TYR A 148 13.12 -31.91 21.57
N LYS A 149 14.00 -32.04 20.57
CA LYS A 149 14.17 -31.02 19.53
C LYS A 149 13.06 -31.05 18.48
N ASN A 150 12.58 -32.25 18.13
CA ASN A 150 11.49 -32.41 17.16
C ASN A 150 10.13 -31.94 17.71
N MET A 151 9.88 -32.13 19.00
CA MET A 151 8.71 -31.57 19.68
C MET A 151 8.74 -30.05 19.68
N ASN A 152 9.90 -29.44 19.98
CA ASN A 152 10.03 -27.98 19.96
C ASN A 152 9.83 -27.38 18.56
N ILE A 153 10.33 -28.05 17.50
CA ILE A 153 10.13 -27.60 16.11
C ILE A 153 8.64 -27.67 15.72
N LEU A 154 7.94 -28.76 16.08
CA LEU A 154 6.52 -28.91 15.81
C LEU A 154 5.69 -27.85 16.55
N ILE A 155 5.96 -27.63 17.83
CA ILE A 155 5.30 -26.59 18.64
C ILE A 155 5.55 -25.20 18.05
N LEU A 156 6.78 -24.90 17.65
CA LEU A 156 7.12 -23.61 17.04
C LEU A 156 6.42 -23.41 15.68
N THR A 157 6.29 -24.47 14.89
CA THR A 157 5.60 -24.44 13.60
C THR A 157 4.11 -24.18 13.80
N ILE A 158 3.47 -24.89 14.73
CA ILE A 158 2.06 -24.68 15.07
C ILE A 158 1.85 -23.26 15.59
N ALA A 159 2.71 -22.77 16.49
CA ALA A 159 2.64 -21.40 17.01
C ALA A 159 2.77 -20.35 15.90
N THR A 160 3.66 -20.59 14.92
CA THR A 160 3.85 -19.69 13.77
C THR A 160 2.62 -19.67 12.86
N ILE A 161 2.02 -20.83 12.57
CA ILE A 161 0.79 -20.93 11.77
C ILE A 161 -0.36 -20.20 12.48
N ILE A 162 -0.53 -20.41 13.79
CA ILE A 162 -1.55 -19.72 14.59
C ILE A 162 -1.30 -18.20 14.54
N PHE A 163 -0.06 -17.75 14.71
CA PHE A 163 0.29 -16.33 14.64
C PHE A 163 -0.02 -15.72 13.26
N LEU A 164 0.26 -16.43 12.16
CA LEU A 164 -0.06 -15.99 10.81
C LEU A 164 -1.58 -15.90 10.59
N ILE A 165 -2.35 -16.89 11.05
CA ILE A 165 -3.82 -16.88 10.97
C ILE A 165 -4.40 -15.72 11.80
N LEU A 166 -3.89 -15.48 13.00
CA LEU A 166 -4.31 -14.36 13.85
C LEU A 166 -3.97 -13.01 13.22
N THR A 167 -2.77 -12.88 12.64
CA THR A 167 -2.33 -11.65 11.95
C THR A 167 -3.20 -11.38 10.72
N LEU A 168 -3.47 -12.41 9.91
CA LEU A 168 -4.36 -12.30 8.74
C LEU A 168 -5.78 -11.94 9.16
N ASN A 169 -6.31 -12.56 10.22
CA ASN A 169 -7.63 -12.21 10.78
C ASN A 169 -7.65 -10.79 11.34
N MET A 170 -6.57 -10.31 11.96
CA MET A 170 -6.46 -8.91 12.40
C MET A 170 -6.41 -7.95 11.22
N ILE A 171 -5.70 -8.26 10.14
CA ILE A 171 -5.65 -7.45 8.91
C ILE A 171 -7.03 -7.43 8.25
N ILE A 172 -7.67 -8.58 8.07
CA ILE A 172 -9.02 -8.70 7.51
C ILE A 172 -10.03 -7.95 8.39
N LYS A 173 -9.97 -8.14 9.71
CA LYS A 173 -10.86 -7.44 10.64
C LYS A 173 -10.60 -5.95 10.56
N LYS A 174 -9.35 -5.47 10.63
CA LYS A 174 -9.00 -4.05 10.50
C LYS A 174 -9.46 -3.45 9.17
N HIS A 175 -9.34 -4.18 8.07
CA HIS A 175 -9.86 -3.74 6.76
C HIS A 175 -11.39 -3.73 6.71
N LYS A 176 -12.07 -4.73 7.29
CA LYS A 176 -13.54 -4.77 7.38
C LYS A 176 -14.12 -3.78 8.39
N THR A 177 -13.37 -3.45 9.44
CA THR A 177 -13.80 -2.56 10.53
C THR A 177 -13.24 -1.16 10.44
N GLN A 178 -12.39 -0.84 9.47
CA GLN A 178 -12.28 0.54 9.01
C GLN A 178 -13.59 0.85 8.30
N GLU A 179 -14.65 1.06 9.10
CA GLU A 179 -15.83 1.74 8.63
C GLU A 179 -15.34 2.98 7.92
N TYR A 180 -15.62 3.04 6.62
CA TYR A 180 -15.26 4.19 5.84
C TYR A 180 -16.06 5.36 6.43
N GLN A 181 -15.40 6.19 7.24
CA GLN A 181 -16.04 7.33 7.89
C GLN A 181 -16.09 8.49 6.92
N VAL A 182 -17.26 9.10 6.77
CA VAL A 182 -17.38 10.35 6.02
C VAL A 182 -16.49 11.41 6.67
N LYS A 183 -15.76 12.14 5.82
CA LYS A 183 -14.92 13.25 6.24
C LYS A 183 -15.79 14.50 6.31
N TYR A 184 -16.24 14.85 7.52
CA TYR A 184 -16.87 16.14 7.78
C TYR A 184 -15.81 17.25 7.81
N VAL A 185 -16.10 18.37 7.18
CA VAL A 185 -15.23 19.55 7.08
C VAL A 185 -15.85 20.75 7.78
N LEU A 186 -17.16 20.92 7.65
CA LEU A 186 -17.90 22.02 8.29
C LEU A 186 -18.46 21.62 9.66
N LEU A 187 -18.69 20.32 9.88
CA LEU A 187 -19.20 19.76 11.13
C LEU A 187 -18.15 18.90 11.85
N THR A 188 -18.31 18.76 13.17
CA THR A 188 -17.62 17.75 13.98
C THR A 188 -18.40 16.43 13.98
N LYS A 189 -17.81 15.37 14.53
CA LYS A 189 -18.49 14.07 14.70
C LYS A 189 -19.69 14.16 15.65
N ASP A 190 -19.63 15.08 16.61
CA ASP A 190 -20.66 15.32 17.62
C ASP A 190 -21.75 16.29 17.15
N TYR A 191 -21.81 16.58 15.85
CA TYR A 191 -22.78 17.49 15.24
C TYR A 191 -22.67 18.93 15.73
N GLU A 192 -21.44 19.41 15.92
CA GLU A 192 -21.13 20.80 16.23
C GLU A 192 -20.47 21.48 15.03
N LEU A 193 -20.44 22.81 15.00
CA LEU A 193 -19.70 23.55 13.97
C LEU A 193 -18.18 23.34 14.15
N SER A 194 -17.47 23.07 13.06
CA SER A 194 -16.01 22.96 13.11
C SER A 194 -15.38 24.32 13.44
N SER A 195 -14.24 24.32 14.14
CA SER A 195 -13.57 25.56 14.55
C SER A 195 -13.21 26.44 13.35
N SER A 196 -12.77 25.86 12.24
CA SER A 196 -12.47 26.57 10.99
C SER A 196 -13.73 27.13 10.32
N PHE A 197 -14.88 26.44 10.41
CA PHE A 197 -16.15 27.00 9.93
C PHE A 197 -16.64 28.15 10.82
N THR A 198 -16.50 28.05 12.15
CA THR A 198 -16.79 29.18 13.06
C THR A 198 -15.90 30.39 12.78
N LYS A 199 -14.61 30.19 12.46
CA LYS A 199 -13.72 31.29 12.02
C LYS A 199 -14.25 31.98 10.76
N LEU A 200 -14.72 31.21 9.77
CA LEU A 200 -15.33 31.76 8.57
C LEU A 200 -16.56 32.61 8.90
N LEU A 201 -17.47 32.10 9.72
CA LEU A 201 -18.68 32.81 10.12
C LEU A 201 -18.35 34.14 10.82
N ARG A 202 -17.34 34.17 11.70
CA ARG A 202 -16.86 35.41 12.31
C ARG A 202 -16.28 36.40 11.29
N PHE A 203 -15.49 35.90 10.33
CA PHE A 203 -14.87 36.75 9.30
C PHE A 203 -15.90 37.50 8.46
N ILE A 204 -17.02 36.84 8.15
CA ILE A 204 -18.12 37.41 7.37
C ILE A 204 -19.17 38.14 8.24
N GLU A 205 -18.84 38.45 9.49
CA GLU A 205 -19.70 39.19 10.42
C GLU A 205 -21.00 38.43 10.80
N ALA A 206 -20.91 37.10 10.86
CA ALA A 206 -21.98 36.19 11.29
C ALA A 206 -21.60 35.45 12.59
N ASP A 207 -20.97 36.15 13.53
CA ASP A 207 -20.45 35.63 14.80
C ASP A 207 -21.53 35.21 15.81
N HIS A 208 -22.76 35.68 15.62
CA HIS A 208 -23.95 35.30 16.39
C HIS A 208 -24.46 33.87 16.11
N ILE A 209 -23.90 33.17 15.13
CA ILE A 209 -24.28 31.80 14.77
C ILE A 209 -23.47 30.81 15.61
N HIS A 210 -24.15 29.97 16.37
CA HIS A 210 -23.51 29.04 17.32
C HIS A 210 -23.89 27.57 17.10
N THR A 211 -25.01 27.32 16.43
CA THR A 211 -25.53 25.96 16.20
C THR A 211 -25.49 25.57 14.72
N VAL A 212 -25.58 24.25 14.47
CA VAL A 212 -25.66 23.71 13.11
C VAL A 212 -26.92 24.18 12.40
N GLU A 213 -28.04 24.29 13.12
CA GLU A 213 -29.32 24.74 12.61
C GLU A 213 -29.28 26.21 12.18
N GLU A 214 -28.76 27.10 13.03
CA GLU A 214 -28.58 28.52 12.69
C GLU A 214 -27.64 28.69 11.49
N ALA A 215 -26.52 27.97 11.47
CA ALA A 215 -25.57 28.01 10.35
C ALA A 215 -26.22 27.51 9.05
N PHE A 216 -27.01 26.44 9.14
CA PHE A 216 -27.75 25.91 8.02
C PHE A 216 -28.71 26.96 7.45
N GLU A 217 -29.58 27.53 8.28
CA GLU A 217 -30.54 28.57 7.85
C GLU A 217 -29.84 29.80 7.25
N TYR A 218 -28.76 30.25 7.89
CA TYR A 218 -27.98 31.38 7.40
C TYR A 218 -27.33 31.08 6.03
N THR A 219 -26.64 29.95 5.88
CA THR A 219 -25.98 29.61 4.62
C THR A 219 -26.99 29.36 3.50
N GLN A 220 -28.12 28.70 3.78
CA GLN A 220 -29.17 28.51 2.77
C GLN A 220 -29.84 29.83 2.36
N SER A 221 -29.85 30.85 3.21
CA SER A 221 -30.46 32.15 2.87
C SER A 221 -29.46 33.14 2.24
N LYS A 222 -28.19 33.10 2.64
CA LYS A 222 -27.19 34.11 2.26
C LYS A 222 -26.17 33.64 1.21
N PHE A 223 -25.86 32.34 1.17
CA PHE A 223 -24.77 31.84 0.33
C PHE A 223 -25.25 31.13 -0.92
N ILE A 224 -26.36 30.38 -0.81
CA ILE A 224 -26.84 29.60 -1.95
C ILE A 224 -27.24 30.53 -3.10
N ARG A 225 -26.85 30.16 -4.32
CA ARG A 225 -27.29 30.88 -5.51
C ARG A 225 -28.82 30.81 -5.66
N LYS A 226 -29.40 31.87 -6.21
CA LYS A 226 -30.84 31.91 -6.52
C LYS A 226 -31.20 30.86 -7.57
N ASN A 227 -32.42 30.33 -7.47
CA ASN A 227 -32.95 29.38 -8.44
C ASN A 227 -32.93 29.99 -9.86
N GLY A 228 -32.44 29.23 -10.83
CA GLY A 228 -32.36 29.64 -12.22
C GLY A 228 -31.11 30.47 -12.59
N THR A 229 -30.26 30.84 -11.64
CA THR A 229 -29.02 31.59 -11.91
C THR A 229 -27.83 30.63 -12.04
N GLU A 230 -27.07 30.73 -13.12
CA GLU A 230 -25.83 29.97 -13.30
C GLU A 230 -24.67 30.57 -12.48
N ARG A 231 -23.61 29.79 -12.22
CA ARG A 231 -22.48 30.22 -11.37
C ARG A 231 -21.74 31.45 -11.93
N ASN A 232 -21.58 31.50 -13.25
CA ASN A 232 -20.97 32.63 -13.95
C ASN A 232 -21.85 33.90 -13.93
N GLN A 233 -23.13 33.78 -13.57
CA GLN A 233 -24.09 34.89 -13.45
C GLN A 233 -24.21 35.42 -12.01
N MET A 234 -23.55 34.79 -11.03
CA MET A 234 -23.56 35.27 -9.65
C MET A 234 -22.84 36.62 -9.57
N PRO A 235 -23.38 37.63 -8.89
CA PRO A 235 -22.68 38.89 -8.70
C PRO A 235 -21.42 38.70 -7.83
N PRO A 236 -20.41 39.59 -7.95
CA PRO A 236 -19.28 39.59 -7.04
C PRO A 236 -19.74 39.68 -5.59
N ASN A 237 -19.13 38.88 -4.72
CA ASN A 237 -19.42 38.93 -3.29
C ASN A 237 -18.73 40.15 -2.65
N PRO A 238 -19.31 40.81 -1.63
CA PRO A 238 -18.68 41.93 -0.93
C PRO A 238 -17.28 41.64 -0.37
N PHE A 239 -16.95 40.37 -0.12
CA PHE A 239 -15.64 39.95 0.41
C PHE A 239 -14.60 39.65 -0.68
N GLU A 240 -14.89 39.90 -1.97
CA GLU A 240 -13.93 39.66 -3.06
C GLU A 240 -12.63 40.45 -2.90
N ASP A 241 -12.72 41.71 -2.49
CA ASP A 241 -11.55 42.58 -2.29
C ASP A 241 -10.72 42.16 -1.06
N ARG A 242 -11.34 41.41 -0.14
CA ARG A 242 -10.71 40.85 1.06
C ARG A 242 -10.32 39.38 0.90
N PHE A 243 -10.26 38.88 -0.33
CA PHE A 243 -9.97 37.47 -0.59
C PHE A 243 -8.64 37.00 0.02
N ASN A 244 -7.60 37.84 0.06
CA ASN A 244 -6.31 37.46 0.64
C ASN A 244 -6.39 37.19 2.15
N GLU A 245 -7.27 37.90 2.87
CA GLU A 245 -7.53 37.65 4.30
C GLU A 245 -8.41 36.40 4.49
N LEU A 246 -9.37 36.22 3.59
CA LEU A 246 -10.29 35.08 3.60
C LEU A 246 -9.60 33.76 3.20
N ALA A 247 -8.57 33.84 2.36
CA ALA A 247 -7.95 32.66 1.74
C ALA A 247 -7.38 31.65 2.75
N PRO A 248 -6.61 32.04 3.79
CA PRO A 248 -6.17 31.11 4.82
C PRO A 248 -7.32 30.36 5.51
N ILE A 249 -8.45 31.04 5.77
CA ILE A 249 -9.62 30.43 6.41
C ILE A 249 -10.26 29.40 5.46
N LEU A 250 -10.40 29.76 4.18
CA LEU A 250 -10.90 28.85 3.16
C LEU A 250 -9.95 27.67 2.93
N ASP A 251 -8.65 27.84 3.13
CA ASP A 251 -7.72 26.71 3.03
C ASP A 251 -7.91 25.71 4.18
N GLU A 252 -8.12 26.20 5.42
CA GLU A 252 -8.38 25.34 6.58
C GLU A 252 -9.62 24.45 6.40
N ILE A 253 -10.66 24.94 5.71
CA ILE A 253 -11.85 24.14 5.36
C ILE A 253 -11.68 23.37 4.03
N ASN A 254 -10.44 23.03 3.66
CA ASN A 254 -10.07 22.20 2.50
C ASN A 254 -10.69 22.64 1.20
N MET A 255 -10.64 23.95 1.00
CA MET A 255 -11.48 24.56 0.02
C MET A 255 -10.59 25.01 -1.17
N LEU A 256 -9.47 25.70 -0.93
CA LEU A 256 -8.75 26.38 -2.02
C LEU A 256 -7.77 25.50 -2.82
N ASN A 257 -7.04 24.65 -2.11
CA ASN A 257 -5.87 23.97 -2.64
C ASN A 257 -6.23 22.73 -3.46
N SER A 258 -5.35 22.39 -4.40
CA SER A 258 -5.47 21.15 -5.17
C SER A 258 -5.32 19.93 -4.27
N ILE A 259 -6.07 18.87 -4.58
CA ILE A 259 -5.90 17.57 -3.95
C ILE A 259 -5.25 16.65 -5.01
N PRO A 260 -3.94 16.36 -4.90
CA PRO A 260 -3.23 15.55 -5.89
C PRO A 260 -3.74 14.10 -5.86
N ALA A 261 -3.50 13.38 -6.95
CA ALA A 261 -3.84 11.97 -7.06
C ALA A 261 -2.59 11.10 -7.22
N THR A 262 -2.58 9.96 -6.56
CA THR A 262 -1.50 8.97 -6.63
C THR A 262 -2.05 7.58 -6.32
N GLY A 263 -1.39 6.56 -6.85
CA GLY A 263 -1.73 5.16 -6.61
C GLY A 263 -2.55 4.53 -7.74
N HIS A 264 -3.26 3.48 -7.39
CA HIS A 264 -4.04 2.67 -8.33
C HIS A 264 -5.50 2.57 -7.89
N TYR A 265 -6.43 2.80 -8.81
CA TYR A 265 -7.86 2.77 -8.55
C TYR A 265 -8.61 1.90 -9.55
N LYS A 266 -9.56 1.09 -9.09
CA LYS A 266 -10.42 0.34 -10.02
C LYS A 266 -11.22 1.30 -10.91
N TYR A 267 -11.72 2.40 -10.34
CA TYR A 267 -12.53 3.39 -11.06
C TYR A 267 -11.95 4.79 -10.93
N LEU A 268 -11.67 5.44 -12.05
CA LEU A 268 -11.46 6.88 -12.15
C LEU A 268 -12.79 7.54 -12.55
N CYS A 269 -13.39 8.29 -11.62
CA CYS A 269 -14.75 8.80 -11.78
C CYS A 269 -14.78 10.32 -11.95
N PHE A 270 -15.24 10.81 -13.08
CA PHE A 270 -15.43 12.24 -13.34
C PHE A 270 -16.88 12.65 -13.08
N ASN A 271 -17.08 13.80 -12.42
CA ASN A 271 -18.41 14.40 -12.33
C ASN A 271 -18.67 15.30 -13.54
N GLY A 272 -19.86 15.15 -14.12
CA GLY A 272 -20.36 16.04 -15.15
C GLY A 272 -20.39 17.52 -14.73
N GLN A 273 -19.95 18.39 -15.64
CA GLN A 273 -19.86 19.86 -15.50
C GLN A 273 -19.94 20.52 -16.87
N SER A 274 -19.72 21.84 -16.95
CA SER A 274 -19.51 22.49 -18.26
C SER A 274 -18.28 21.92 -18.96
N THR A 275 -18.30 21.92 -20.30
CA THR A 275 -17.23 21.36 -21.13
C THR A 275 -15.83 21.89 -20.80
N PRO A 276 -15.61 23.21 -20.63
CA PRO A 276 -14.29 23.71 -20.23
C PRO A 276 -13.83 23.15 -18.88
N MET A 277 -14.76 22.89 -17.95
CA MET A 277 -14.42 22.33 -16.65
C MET A 277 -14.14 20.83 -16.73
N MET A 278 -14.88 20.07 -17.55
CA MET A 278 -14.62 18.66 -17.84
C MET A 278 -13.25 18.49 -18.51
N ARG A 279 -12.92 19.29 -19.52
CA ARG A 279 -11.59 19.31 -20.16
C ARG A 279 -10.48 19.55 -19.14
N ARG A 280 -10.66 20.57 -18.28
CA ARG A 280 -9.72 20.84 -17.19
C ARG A 280 -9.56 19.64 -16.24
N GLN A 281 -10.61 18.83 -15.99
CA GLN A 281 -10.53 17.68 -15.07
C GLN A 281 -9.62 16.62 -15.69
N LEU A 282 -9.82 16.35 -16.98
CA LEU A 282 -9.03 15.40 -17.75
C LEU A 282 -7.57 15.86 -17.84
N GLU A 283 -7.32 17.14 -18.11
CA GLU A 283 -5.98 17.73 -18.11
C GLU A 283 -5.28 17.64 -16.75
N PHE A 284 -6.01 17.86 -15.66
CA PHE A 284 -5.47 17.72 -14.30
C PHE A 284 -5.01 16.28 -14.05
N ILE A 285 -5.81 15.28 -14.43
CA ILE A 285 -5.48 13.86 -14.29
C ILE A 285 -4.29 13.47 -15.17
N LYS A 286 -4.21 13.95 -16.42
CA LYS A 286 -3.07 13.66 -17.32
C LYS A 286 -1.73 14.13 -16.77
N ARG A 287 -1.72 15.09 -15.83
CA ARG A 287 -0.49 15.59 -15.18
C ARG A 287 -0.09 14.78 -13.94
N GLN A 288 -0.86 13.77 -13.53
CA GLN A 288 -0.57 12.95 -12.36
C GLN A 288 0.31 11.74 -12.77
N GLU A 289 1.63 11.83 -12.55
CA GLU A 289 2.60 10.84 -13.05
C GLU A 289 2.45 9.45 -12.44
N ASN A 290 1.97 9.34 -11.20
CA ASN A 290 1.89 8.09 -10.44
C ASN A 290 0.44 7.60 -10.24
N LEU A 291 -0.46 7.99 -11.13
CA LEU A 291 -1.85 7.59 -11.09
C LEU A 291 -2.13 6.55 -12.18
N THR A 292 -2.72 5.42 -11.78
CA THR A 292 -3.21 4.39 -12.70
C THR A 292 -4.63 3.99 -12.32
N PHE A 293 -5.38 3.47 -13.30
CA PHE A 293 -6.75 3.02 -13.08
C PHE A 293 -7.18 1.98 -14.12
N ASP A 294 -8.20 1.18 -13.79
CA ASP A 294 -8.71 0.13 -14.69
C ASP A 294 -9.84 0.65 -15.60
N HIS A 295 -10.76 1.43 -15.05
CA HIS A 295 -11.96 1.92 -15.75
C HIS A 295 -12.17 3.41 -15.55
N ILE A 296 -12.65 4.09 -16.59
CA ILE A 296 -13.07 5.49 -16.53
C ILE A 296 -14.59 5.57 -16.49
N ILE A 297 -15.15 6.26 -15.50
CA ILE A 297 -16.59 6.52 -15.40
C ILE A 297 -16.82 8.02 -15.49
N PHE A 298 -17.61 8.47 -16.46
CA PHE A 298 -18.04 9.87 -16.54
C PHE A 298 -19.50 9.99 -16.10
N ALA A 299 -19.74 10.45 -14.88
CA ALA A 299 -21.06 10.57 -14.29
C ALA A 299 -21.73 11.90 -14.68
N THR A 300 -22.34 11.95 -15.87
CA THR A 300 -22.99 13.16 -16.42
C THR A 300 -24.51 13.13 -16.30
N GLY A 301 -25.14 14.31 -16.29
CA GLY A 301 -26.59 14.43 -16.39
C GLY A 301 -27.07 14.50 -17.83
N ASP A 302 -28.31 14.11 -18.09
CA ASP A 302 -29.02 14.37 -19.35
C ASP A 302 -29.46 15.84 -19.46
N ARG A 303 -28.48 16.74 -19.35
CA ARG A 303 -28.68 18.18 -19.40
C ARG A 303 -28.36 18.66 -20.81
N GLU A 304 -29.31 19.36 -21.43
CA GLU A 304 -29.03 20.12 -22.65
C GLU A 304 -27.93 21.15 -22.37
N LEU A 305 -26.96 21.19 -23.28
CA LEU A 305 -25.95 22.22 -23.30
C LEU A 305 -26.67 23.55 -23.56
N SER A 306 -26.58 24.50 -22.63
CA SER A 306 -27.17 25.83 -22.76
C SER A 306 -26.04 26.81 -23.01
N SER A 307 -25.99 27.44 -24.20
CA SER A 307 -25.03 28.47 -24.64
C SER A 307 -23.74 28.46 -23.80
N MET A 308 -22.85 27.51 -24.12
CA MET A 308 -21.55 27.42 -23.48
C MET A 308 -20.79 28.73 -23.66
N ASP A 309 -19.83 29.02 -22.78
CA ASP A 309 -18.84 30.06 -23.05
C ASP A 309 -18.29 29.84 -24.47
N ASP A 310 -18.46 30.83 -25.36
CA ASP A 310 -18.24 30.80 -26.82
C ASP A 310 -16.81 30.39 -27.27
N ALA A 311 -15.94 30.00 -26.35
CA ALA A 311 -14.51 29.81 -26.55
C ALA A 311 -14.05 28.34 -26.69
N ASP A 312 -14.91 27.34 -26.50
CA ASP A 312 -14.54 25.92 -26.68
C ASP A 312 -14.79 25.46 -28.12
N ASP A 313 -13.86 24.76 -28.76
CA ASP A 313 -14.07 24.21 -30.11
C ASP A 313 -15.25 23.22 -30.18
N LEU A 314 -15.59 22.59 -29.04
CA LEU A 314 -16.79 21.77 -28.93
C LEU A 314 -18.08 22.58 -29.07
N TYR A 315 -18.03 23.90 -28.83
CA TYR A 315 -19.16 24.80 -29.09
C TYR A 315 -19.53 24.83 -30.57
N LYS A 316 -18.55 24.73 -31.48
CA LYS A 316 -18.84 24.65 -32.93
C LYS A 316 -19.62 23.40 -33.30
N LEU A 317 -19.42 22.29 -32.58
CA LEU A 317 -20.19 21.06 -32.77
C LEU A 317 -21.61 21.22 -32.20
N TYR A 318 -21.74 21.94 -31.08
CA TYR A 318 -23.05 22.29 -30.52
C TYR A 318 -23.86 23.19 -31.45
N GLU A 319 -23.26 24.23 -32.03
CA GLU A 319 -23.93 25.12 -33.00
C GLU A 319 -24.41 24.37 -34.25
N LYS A 320 -23.71 23.30 -34.65
CA LYS A 320 -24.11 22.40 -35.75
C LYS A 320 -25.17 21.38 -35.34
N GLY A 321 -25.51 21.29 -34.05
CA GLY A 321 -26.43 20.28 -33.51
C GLY A 321 -25.83 18.87 -33.44
N GLU A 322 -24.51 18.73 -33.54
CA GLU A 322 -23.81 17.44 -33.50
C GLU A 322 -23.61 16.94 -32.06
N ILE A 323 -23.60 17.86 -31.08
CA ILE A 323 -23.71 17.54 -29.65
C ILE A 323 -24.85 18.35 -29.05
N LEU A 324 -25.67 17.73 -28.21
CA LEU A 324 -26.84 18.39 -27.61
C LEU A 324 -26.78 18.35 -26.08
N TYR A 325 -26.17 17.31 -25.52
CA TYR A 325 -26.18 17.03 -24.08
C TYR A 325 -24.77 17.02 -23.48
N GLU A 326 -24.72 17.22 -22.16
CA GLU A 326 -23.48 17.12 -21.37
C GLU A 326 -22.79 15.77 -21.53
N ALA A 327 -23.57 14.69 -21.63
CA ALA A 327 -23.06 13.34 -21.89
C ALA A 327 -22.36 13.23 -23.26
N ASP A 328 -22.86 13.91 -24.29
CA ASP A 328 -22.25 13.88 -25.63
C ASP A 328 -20.87 14.55 -25.60
N ALA A 329 -20.77 15.70 -24.92
CA ALA A 329 -19.50 16.40 -24.73
C ALA A 329 -18.51 15.57 -23.90
N ALA A 330 -18.97 14.91 -22.83
CA ALA A 330 -18.12 14.03 -22.04
C ALA A 330 -17.61 12.83 -22.85
N GLN A 331 -18.44 12.25 -23.72
CA GLN A 331 -18.05 11.16 -24.62
C GLN A 331 -16.91 11.60 -25.56
N LEU A 332 -17.07 12.74 -26.23
CA LEU A 332 -16.02 13.26 -27.11
C LEU A 332 -14.71 13.54 -26.36
N LEU A 333 -14.80 14.14 -25.17
CA LEU A 333 -13.63 14.45 -24.37
C LEU A 333 -12.90 13.19 -23.87
N VAL A 334 -13.63 12.17 -23.41
CA VAL A 334 -12.98 10.92 -22.97
C VAL A 334 -12.38 10.16 -24.14
N ASP A 335 -13.00 10.20 -25.32
CA ASP A 335 -12.45 9.62 -26.55
C ASP A 335 -11.16 10.33 -26.99
N GLU A 336 -11.10 11.66 -26.86
CA GLU A 336 -9.91 12.47 -27.16
C GLU A 336 -8.76 12.17 -26.18
N TYR A 337 -9.03 12.14 -24.88
CA TYR A 337 -7.99 12.04 -23.86
C TYR A 337 -7.58 10.59 -23.56
N TYR A 338 -8.50 9.63 -23.69
CA TYR A 338 -8.33 8.24 -23.26
C TYR A 338 -8.88 7.25 -24.31
N PRO A 339 -8.37 7.30 -25.57
CA PRO A 339 -8.96 6.57 -26.69
C PRO A 339 -8.94 5.04 -26.52
N ASN A 340 -7.97 4.52 -25.77
CA ASN A 340 -7.71 3.09 -25.62
C ASN A 340 -8.12 2.53 -24.25
N ASP A 341 -8.62 3.38 -23.35
CA ASP A 341 -9.01 2.98 -22.00
C ASP A 341 -10.48 2.54 -21.97
N ASP A 342 -10.80 1.58 -21.08
CA ASP A 342 -12.18 1.16 -20.86
C ASP A 342 -12.96 2.28 -20.16
N ARG A 343 -14.09 2.66 -20.74
CA ARG A 343 -14.79 3.89 -20.38
C ARG A 343 -16.29 3.79 -20.53
N ILE A 344 -17.00 4.39 -19.60
CA ILE A 344 -18.45 4.48 -19.60
C ILE A 344 -18.86 5.93 -19.32
N VAL A 345 -19.64 6.52 -20.22
CA VAL A 345 -20.31 7.79 -19.97
C VAL A 345 -21.74 7.51 -19.51
N ILE A 346 -22.03 7.84 -18.26
CA ILE A 346 -23.34 7.70 -17.66
C ILE A 346 -24.18 8.91 -18.05
N ARG A 347 -25.35 8.65 -18.61
CA ARG A 347 -26.40 9.65 -18.85
C ARG A 347 -27.44 9.53 -17.75
N GLY A 348 -27.21 10.23 -16.64
CA GLY A 348 -28.13 10.25 -15.52
C GLY A 348 -29.40 11.01 -15.87
N VAL A 349 -30.54 10.37 -15.71
CA VAL A 349 -31.87 10.99 -15.81
C VAL A 349 -32.41 11.23 -14.41
N ASP A 350 -33.09 12.35 -14.19
CA ASP A 350 -33.76 12.57 -12.91
C ASP A 350 -35.09 11.81 -12.91
N LYS A 351 -35.33 11.04 -11.84
CA LYS A 351 -36.61 10.32 -11.65
C LYS A 351 -37.63 11.20 -10.91
N ASP A 352 -37.20 12.32 -10.33
CA ASP A 352 -38.07 13.29 -9.65
C ASP A 352 -38.60 14.33 -10.65
N PRO A 353 -39.91 14.37 -10.93
CA PRO A 353 -40.49 15.34 -11.87
C PRO A 353 -40.41 16.80 -11.38
N THR A 354 -40.11 17.03 -10.10
CA THR A 354 -39.91 18.38 -9.55
C THR A 354 -38.51 18.92 -9.82
N LEU A 355 -37.55 18.03 -10.10
CA LEU A 355 -36.19 18.41 -10.45
C LEU A 355 -36.09 18.65 -11.94
N ARG A 356 -35.84 19.91 -12.30
CA ARG A 356 -35.67 20.32 -13.70
C ARG A 356 -34.42 19.74 -14.35
N ARG A 357 -33.45 19.27 -13.56
CA ARG A 357 -32.13 18.82 -14.04
C ARG A 357 -31.58 17.69 -13.15
N PRO A 358 -30.97 16.64 -13.73
CA PRO A 358 -30.21 15.65 -12.97
C PRO A 358 -29.13 16.32 -12.13
N ASN A 359 -28.98 15.87 -10.89
CA ASN A 359 -27.94 16.33 -9.97
C ASN A 359 -26.88 15.22 -9.75
N THR A 360 -25.81 15.53 -9.01
CA THR A 360 -24.73 14.55 -8.71
C THR A 360 -25.26 13.27 -8.06
N ARG A 361 -26.29 13.33 -7.21
CA ARG A 361 -26.88 12.12 -6.63
C ARG A 361 -27.54 11.26 -7.71
N SER A 362 -28.33 11.88 -8.58
CA SER A 362 -29.04 11.19 -9.67
C SER A 362 -28.08 10.44 -10.59
N THR A 363 -26.95 11.05 -10.98
CA THR A 363 -25.95 10.43 -11.86
C THR A 363 -25.24 9.24 -11.20
N VAL A 364 -24.89 9.34 -9.91
CA VAL A 364 -24.27 8.23 -9.16
C VAL A 364 -25.26 7.10 -8.92
N VAL A 365 -26.53 7.41 -8.64
CA VAL A 365 -27.59 6.39 -8.53
C VAL A 365 -27.75 5.65 -9.87
N THR A 366 -27.75 6.36 -11.00
CA THR A 366 -27.80 5.70 -12.32
C THR A 366 -26.61 4.76 -12.54
N TRP A 367 -25.41 5.15 -12.11
CA TRP A 367 -24.25 4.26 -12.17
C TRP A 367 -24.40 3.04 -11.25
N MET A 368 -24.89 3.21 -10.02
CA MET A 368 -25.16 2.10 -9.10
C MET A 368 -26.24 1.14 -9.60
N ASP A 369 -27.25 1.64 -10.32
CA ASP A 369 -28.29 0.83 -10.96
C ASP A 369 -27.70 -0.16 -12.00
N MET A 370 -26.50 0.13 -12.55
CA MET A 370 -25.75 -0.78 -13.44
C MET A 370 -25.02 -1.92 -12.69
N LYS A 371 -25.09 -1.92 -11.36
CA LYS A 371 -24.44 -2.91 -10.47
C LYS A 371 -22.93 -3.08 -10.71
N PRO A 372 -22.14 -1.98 -10.71
CA PRO A 372 -20.69 -2.08 -10.80
C PRO A 372 -20.14 -2.91 -9.63
N GLU A 373 -19.09 -3.67 -9.88
CA GLU A 373 -18.41 -4.40 -8.83
C GLU A 373 -17.71 -3.44 -7.85
N PRO A 374 -17.86 -3.63 -6.53
CA PRO A 374 -17.15 -2.83 -5.55
C PRO A 374 -15.63 -2.79 -5.78
N GLY A 375 -15.03 -1.62 -5.56
CA GLY A 375 -13.59 -1.38 -5.72
C GLY A 375 -13.18 0.01 -5.27
N SER A 376 -11.91 0.36 -5.50
CA SER A 376 -11.39 1.69 -5.18
C SER A 376 -11.83 2.72 -6.23
N ILE A 377 -12.47 3.80 -5.77
CA ILE A 377 -12.90 4.93 -6.61
C ILE A 377 -11.99 6.11 -6.33
N LEU A 378 -11.45 6.74 -7.38
CA LEU A 378 -10.93 8.10 -7.33
C LEU A 378 -11.90 9.04 -8.03
N MET A 379 -12.61 9.87 -7.26
CA MET A 379 -13.52 10.86 -7.79
C MET A 379 -12.77 12.16 -8.15
N VAL A 380 -12.94 12.63 -9.37
CA VAL A 380 -12.36 13.88 -9.88
C VAL A 380 -13.40 14.99 -9.86
N SER A 381 -13.06 16.14 -9.31
CA SER A 381 -13.87 17.35 -9.45
C SER A 381 -13.03 18.62 -9.49
N ASN A 382 -13.42 19.53 -10.39
CA ASN A 382 -12.78 20.84 -10.61
C ASN A 382 -13.54 22.01 -10.03
N ASN A 383 -14.68 21.73 -9.42
CA ASN A 383 -15.21 22.72 -8.52
C ASN A 383 -14.20 22.71 -7.39
N PRO A 384 -13.46 23.81 -7.14
CA PRO A 384 -12.84 23.87 -5.84
C PRO A 384 -14.00 23.63 -4.86
N PHE A 385 -13.77 22.90 -3.78
CA PHE A 385 -14.84 22.51 -2.83
C PHE A 385 -15.64 21.26 -3.23
N ILE A 386 -14.93 20.27 -3.76
CA ILE A 386 -15.28 18.84 -4.01
C ILE A 386 -16.15 18.20 -2.92
N GLN A 387 -16.11 18.73 -1.69
CA GLN A 387 -16.70 18.13 -0.49
C GLN A 387 -18.16 17.75 -0.65
N TYR A 388 -19.03 18.64 -1.15
CA TYR A 388 -20.44 18.27 -1.26
C TYR A 388 -20.65 17.11 -2.25
N GLN A 389 -19.90 17.07 -3.36
CA GLN A 389 -19.98 15.99 -4.34
C GLN A 389 -19.42 14.70 -3.75
N TYR A 390 -18.28 14.78 -3.06
CA TYR A 390 -17.68 13.65 -2.36
C TYR A 390 -18.64 13.05 -1.32
N ILE A 391 -19.27 13.89 -0.49
CA ILE A 391 -20.24 13.44 0.50
C ILE A 391 -21.50 12.88 -0.17
N THR A 392 -21.92 13.46 -1.30
CA THR A 392 -23.04 12.93 -2.10
C THR A 392 -22.72 11.53 -2.64
N TRP A 393 -21.52 11.34 -3.21
CA TRP A 393 -21.01 10.03 -3.62
C TRP A 393 -20.97 9.07 -2.45
N TYR A 394 -20.35 9.46 -1.33
CA TYR A 394 -20.26 8.66 -0.12
C TYR A 394 -21.65 8.17 0.34
N ASN A 395 -22.64 9.05 0.42
CA ASN A 395 -23.99 8.69 0.86
C ASN A 395 -24.63 7.66 -0.08
N VAL A 396 -24.56 7.86 -1.40
CA VAL A 396 -25.11 6.91 -2.39
C VAL A 396 -24.38 5.57 -2.33
N LEU A 397 -23.05 5.58 -2.25
CA LEU A 397 -22.23 4.36 -2.13
C LEU A 397 -22.54 3.60 -0.83
N LYS A 398 -22.74 4.31 0.29
CA LYS A 398 -23.13 3.71 1.57
C LYS A 398 -24.50 3.05 1.49
N GLU A 399 -25.50 3.75 0.94
CA GLU A 399 -26.85 3.20 0.72
C GLU A 399 -26.83 1.91 -0.14
N ASN A 400 -25.87 1.80 -1.06
CA ASN A 400 -25.66 0.63 -1.92
C ASN A 400 -24.65 -0.39 -1.37
N LYS A 401 -24.30 -0.31 -0.07
CA LYS A 401 -23.38 -1.24 0.60
C LYS A 401 -21.99 -1.34 -0.04
N TRP A 402 -21.54 -0.30 -0.75
CA TRP A 402 -20.26 -0.29 -1.46
C TRP A 402 -19.08 -0.59 -0.53
N PHE A 403 -19.05 0.09 0.62
CA PHE A 403 -17.97 -0.03 1.61
C PHE A 403 -18.01 -1.40 2.33
N GLU A 404 -19.20 -1.93 2.61
CA GLU A 404 -19.37 -3.27 3.22
C GLU A 404 -18.82 -4.38 2.31
N ASN A 405 -18.85 -4.15 1.00
CA ASN A 405 -18.37 -5.07 -0.02
C ASN A 405 -16.91 -4.80 -0.43
N GLY A 406 -16.15 -4.03 0.37
CA GLY A 406 -14.72 -3.80 0.17
C GLY A 406 -14.36 -2.66 -0.77
N GLY A 407 -15.33 -1.85 -1.20
CA GLY A 407 -15.07 -0.65 -1.98
C GLY A 407 -14.50 0.50 -1.14
N SER A 408 -13.82 1.44 -1.79
CA SER A 408 -13.35 2.69 -1.18
C SER A 408 -13.68 3.89 -2.07
N LEU A 409 -13.65 5.08 -1.50
CA LEU A 409 -13.85 6.35 -2.21
C LEU A 409 -12.70 7.28 -1.84
N GLU A 410 -12.05 7.90 -2.81
CA GLU A 410 -11.14 9.02 -2.59
C GLU A 410 -11.53 10.14 -3.55
N MET A 411 -10.96 11.32 -3.37
CA MET A 411 -11.21 12.45 -4.26
C MET A 411 -9.92 13.19 -4.60
N CYS A 412 -9.88 13.75 -5.80
CA CYS A 412 -8.82 14.64 -6.25
C CYS A 412 -9.40 15.77 -7.10
N GLY A 413 -8.62 16.82 -7.27
CA GLY A 413 -9.03 17.96 -8.09
C GLY A 413 -8.03 19.10 -8.10
N ASP A 414 -8.16 19.95 -9.11
CA ASP A 414 -7.32 21.13 -9.27
C ASP A 414 -7.74 22.27 -8.32
N CYS A 415 -6.84 23.22 -8.09
CA CYS A 415 -7.03 24.36 -7.19
C CYS A 415 -8.03 25.41 -7.72
N VAL A 416 -8.47 26.34 -6.87
CA VAL A 416 -9.23 27.52 -7.32
C VAL A 416 -8.36 28.41 -8.21
N LYS A 417 -8.81 28.77 -9.42
CA LYS A 417 -8.18 29.85 -10.19
C LYS A 417 -8.41 31.19 -9.49
N ARG A 418 -7.35 31.78 -8.95
CA ARG A 418 -7.39 33.07 -8.23
C ARG A 418 -7.91 34.24 -9.09
N SER A 419 -7.79 34.13 -10.42
CA SER A 419 -8.20 35.17 -11.38
C SER A 419 -9.71 35.19 -11.68
N ASN A 420 -10.51 34.27 -11.15
CA ASN A 420 -11.93 34.23 -11.44
C ASN A 420 -12.67 35.39 -10.77
N VAL A 421 -13.41 36.16 -11.57
CA VAL A 421 -14.41 37.12 -11.10
C VAL A 421 -15.54 36.30 -10.45
N ASN A 422 -15.96 36.66 -9.22
CA ASN A 422 -16.99 35.97 -8.42
C ASN A 422 -16.56 34.68 -7.69
N LYS A 423 -15.25 34.42 -7.55
CA LYS A 423 -14.74 33.23 -6.85
C LYS A 423 -15.32 33.07 -5.44
N VAL A 424 -15.43 34.13 -4.64
CA VAL A 424 -15.95 34.08 -3.27
C VAL A 424 -17.43 33.70 -3.26
N ALA A 425 -18.23 34.25 -4.18
CA ALA A 425 -19.65 33.89 -4.28
C ALA A 425 -19.82 32.39 -4.57
N VAL A 426 -19.02 31.86 -5.50
CA VAL A 426 -19.01 30.43 -5.83
C VAL A 426 -18.50 29.57 -4.67
N ILE A 427 -17.48 30.02 -3.94
CA ILE A 427 -17.00 29.34 -2.72
C ILE A 427 -18.13 29.17 -1.72
N LEU A 428 -18.81 30.28 -1.40
CA LEU A 428 -19.87 30.30 -0.39
C LEU A 428 -21.06 29.42 -0.81
N ASP A 429 -21.49 29.43 -2.07
CA ASP A 429 -22.53 28.51 -2.58
C ASP A 429 -22.14 27.04 -2.34
N ASN A 430 -20.87 26.68 -2.58
CA ASN A 430 -20.41 25.32 -2.32
C ASN A 430 -20.34 24.98 -0.82
N ILE A 431 -20.02 25.94 0.05
CA ILE A 431 -20.07 25.77 1.51
C ILE A 431 -21.51 25.48 1.96
N ALA A 432 -22.49 26.23 1.46
CA ALA A 432 -23.91 25.99 1.77
C ALA A 432 -24.38 24.59 1.35
N ARG A 433 -23.96 24.13 0.16
CA ARG A 433 -24.27 22.78 -0.33
C ARG A 433 -23.56 21.71 0.49
N THR A 434 -22.31 21.95 0.88
CA THR A 434 -21.52 21.03 1.71
C THR A 434 -22.18 20.84 3.07
N LEU A 435 -22.58 21.93 3.73
CA LEU A 435 -23.25 21.85 5.04
C LEU A 435 -24.59 21.09 4.95
N TYR A 436 -25.36 21.30 3.89
CA TYR A 436 -26.59 20.55 3.64
C TYR A 436 -26.34 19.04 3.57
N VAL A 437 -25.34 18.60 2.79
CA VAL A 437 -25.08 17.16 2.64
C VAL A 437 -24.35 16.55 3.84
N GLU A 438 -23.52 17.31 4.56
CA GLU A 438 -22.94 16.88 5.85
C GLU A 438 -24.02 16.63 6.88
N LYS A 439 -25.03 17.52 6.97
CA LYS A 439 -26.18 17.35 7.87
C LYS A 439 -26.96 16.08 7.58
N ILE A 440 -27.15 15.74 6.29
CA ILE A 440 -27.79 14.48 5.88
C ILE A 440 -26.90 13.29 6.24
N ALA A 441 -25.60 13.35 5.89
CA ALA A 441 -24.65 12.28 6.16
C ALA A 441 -24.55 11.98 7.66
N TRP A 442 -24.57 13.00 8.52
CA TRP A 442 -24.53 12.82 9.97
C TRP A 442 -25.74 12.04 10.47
N LYS A 443 -26.96 12.41 10.03
CA LYS A 443 -28.19 11.69 10.38
C LYS A 443 -28.17 10.22 9.91
N LEU A 444 -27.61 9.95 8.73
CA LEU A 444 -27.47 8.60 8.18
C LEU A 444 -26.42 7.74 8.92
N ASN A 445 -25.50 8.36 9.66
CA ASN A 445 -24.45 7.68 10.41
C ASN A 445 -24.78 7.54 11.90
N ASN A 446 -25.75 8.31 12.41
CA ASN A 446 -26.13 8.34 13.83
C ASN A 446 -27.67 8.25 13.96
N PRO A 447 -28.25 7.06 13.66
CA PRO A 447 -29.71 6.86 13.65
C PRO A 447 -30.36 6.86 15.03
#